data_AF-A0A358SU69-F1
#
_entry.id   AF-A0A358SU69-F1
#
_cell.length_a   1.000
_cell.length_b   1.000
_cell.length_c   1.000
_cell.angle_alpha   90.00
_cell.angle_beta   90.00
_cell.angle_gamma   90.00
#
_symmetry.space_group_name_H-M   'P 1'
#
loop_
_entity.id
_entity.type
_entity.pdbx_description
1 polymer ?
#
loop_
_entity_poly.entity_id
_entity_poly.type
_entity_poly.pdbx_seq_one_letter_code
_entity_poly.pdbx_strand_id
1 'polypeptide(L)'
;MRAPRPSTAARGDGGAATGQPGQRKPAAARRLTSADIGQPLGARATLLQFSSAFCAPCRATRRILADVADMTEGVTHIEIDAESRLDLVRDLGVLRTPTVFVLGPGGEIARRASGQPRRPDVIAALGTAILKPDDSYTSGRESG
;
A
#
# COMPACT_ATOMS: atom_id res chain seq x y z
N MET A 1 72.52 0.69 4.52
CA MET A 1 71.78 -0.48 4.00
C MET A 1 70.40 -0.48 4.64
N ARG A 2 69.35 -0.23 3.85
CA ARG A 2 67.98 0.06 4.33
C ARG A 2 67.16 -1.21 4.22
N ALA A 3 66.70 -1.74 5.36
CA ALA A 3 65.88 -2.94 5.40
C ALA A 3 64.48 -2.70 4.77
N PRO A 4 63.91 -3.67 4.03
CA PRO A 4 62.53 -3.62 3.58
C PRO A 4 61.54 -3.98 4.71
N ARG A 5 60.32 -3.48 4.54
CA ARG A 5 59.20 -3.42 5.48
C ARG A 5 58.43 -4.75 5.56
N PRO A 6 57.84 -5.16 6.69
CA PRO A 6 56.69 -6.05 6.70
C PRO A 6 55.38 -5.24 6.69
N SER A 7 54.49 -5.48 5.73
CA SER A 7 53.12 -4.94 5.72
C SER A 7 52.14 -6.06 5.42
N THR A 8 51.65 -6.71 6.47
CA THR A 8 50.48 -7.60 6.42
C THR A 8 49.21 -6.74 6.49
N ALA A 9 48.55 -6.53 5.36
CA ALA A 9 47.21 -5.96 5.31
C ALA A 9 46.20 -7.11 5.22
N ALA A 10 45.45 -7.30 6.31
CA ALA A 10 44.33 -8.21 6.40
C ALA A 10 43.04 -7.53 5.91
N ARG A 11 42.28 -8.31 5.15
CA ARG A 11 40.83 -8.32 4.87
C ARG A 11 39.93 -7.40 5.71
N GLY A 12 38.93 -6.83 5.04
CA GLY A 12 37.72 -6.30 5.68
C GLY A 12 36.83 -5.48 4.75
N ASP A 13 36.24 -6.12 3.75
CA ASP A 13 35.12 -5.59 2.97
C ASP A 13 33.91 -5.32 3.89
N GLY A 14 33.56 -4.05 4.07
CA GLY A 14 32.42 -3.60 4.87
C GLY A 14 31.57 -2.60 4.09
N GLY A 15 30.98 -3.07 2.98
CA GLY A 15 30.01 -2.32 2.21
C GLY A 15 28.77 -2.02 3.06
N ALA A 16 28.54 -0.74 3.34
CA ALA A 16 27.28 -0.27 3.90
C ALA A 16 26.20 -0.42 2.81
N ALA A 17 25.51 -1.56 2.84
CA ALA A 17 24.31 -1.78 2.06
C ALA A 17 23.22 -0.80 2.52
N THR A 18 23.11 0.34 1.84
CA THR A 18 21.87 1.12 1.82
C THR A 18 20.80 0.22 1.20
N GLY A 19 20.06 -0.48 2.06
CA GLY A 19 18.87 -1.23 1.66
C GLY A 19 17.83 -0.26 1.12
N GLN A 20 17.90 0.01 -0.19
CA GLN A 20 16.80 0.61 -0.91
C GLN A 20 15.61 -0.34 -0.74
N PRO A 21 14.50 0.08 -0.08
CA PRO A 21 13.30 -0.75 -0.06
C PRO A 21 12.91 -0.96 -1.52
N GLY A 22 12.99 -2.22 -1.95
CA GLY A 22 12.78 -2.63 -3.33
C GLY A 22 11.54 -1.98 -3.89
N GLN A 23 11.75 -1.08 -4.84
CA GLN A 23 10.70 -0.60 -5.74
C GLN A 23 10.28 -1.81 -6.57
N ARG A 24 9.37 -2.61 -5.99
CA ARG A 24 8.75 -3.72 -6.69
C ARG A 24 7.84 -3.07 -7.74
N LYS A 25 8.30 -3.17 -9.00
CA LYS A 25 7.59 -2.84 -10.24
C LYS A 25 6.08 -2.99 -10.01
N PRO A 26 5.24 -1.95 -10.23
CA PRO A 26 3.80 -2.10 -10.01
C PRO A 26 3.31 -3.20 -10.93
N ALA A 27 2.94 -4.35 -10.34
CA ALA A 27 2.11 -5.33 -11.02
C ALA A 27 0.93 -4.54 -11.59
N ALA A 28 0.63 -4.74 -12.89
CA ALA A 28 -0.44 -4.07 -13.61
C ALA A 28 -1.60 -3.77 -12.64
N ALA A 29 -1.85 -2.48 -12.40
CA ALA A 29 -2.54 -2.02 -11.20
C ALA A 29 -3.93 -2.64 -11.11
N ARG A 30 -4.07 -3.72 -10.33
CA ARG A 30 -5.33 -4.38 -10.04
C ARG A 30 -6.28 -3.29 -9.51
N ARG A 31 -7.37 -3.05 -10.24
CA ARG A 31 -8.46 -2.19 -9.78
C ARG A 31 -9.44 -3.03 -9.00
N LEU A 32 -9.91 -2.53 -7.87
CA LEU A 32 -10.97 -3.13 -7.07
C LEU A 32 -12.27 -2.40 -7.38
N THR A 33 -13.27 -3.14 -7.85
CA THR A 33 -14.60 -2.59 -8.11
C THR A 33 -15.46 -2.64 -6.85
N SER A 34 -16.57 -1.90 -6.84
CA SER A 34 -17.58 -2.01 -5.79
C SER A 34 -18.14 -3.44 -5.67
N ALA A 35 -18.16 -4.22 -6.75
CA ALA A 35 -18.56 -5.62 -6.73
C ALA A 35 -17.51 -6.52 -6.04
N ASP A 36 -16.21 -6.29 -6.28
CA ASP A 36 -15.12 -7.01 -5.59
C ASP A 36 -15.16 -6.75 -4.07
N ILE A 37 -15.45 -5.51 -3.67
CA ILE A 37 -15.50 -5.08 -2.26
C ILE A 37 -16.89 -5.35 -1.64
N GLY A 38 -17.94 -5.46 -2.44
CA GLY A 38 -19.34 -5.58 -1.98
C GLY A 38 -19.88 -4.29 -1.35
N GLN A 39 -19.19 -3.16 -1.55
CA GLN A 39 -19.54 -1.84 -1.01
C GLN A 39 -19.16 -0.75 -2.03
N PRO A 40 -19.88 0.39 -2.07
CA PRO A 40 -19.57 1.47 -2.98
C PRO A 40 -18.21 2.11 -2.64
N LEU A 41 -17.45 2.45 -3.68
CA LEU A 41 -16.20 3.20 -3.55
C LEU A 41 -16.49 4.67 -3.23
N GLY A 42 -15.55 5.32 -2.54
CA GLY A 42 -15.59 6.76 -2.33
C GLY A 42 -15.40 7.53 -3.64
N ALA A 43 -16.06 8.69 -3.76
CA ALA A 43 -16.05 9.52 -4.97
C ALA A 43 -14.66 10.05 -5.36
N ARG A 44 -13.75 10.22 -4.39
CA ARG A 44 -12.38 10.68 -4.61
C ARG A 44 -11.33 9.63 -4.30
N ALA A 45 -11.51 8.87 -3.22
CA ALA A 45 -10.61 7.80 -2.84
C ALA A 45 -11.29 6.85 -1.87
N THR A 46 -10.77 5.63 -1.76
CA THR A 46 -11.25 4.63 -0.82
C THR A 46 -10.10 4.11 0.03
N LEU A 47 -10.26 4.17 1.35
CA LEU A 47 -9.36 3.55 2.31
C LEU A 47 -9.88 2.16 2.65
N LEU A 48 -9.29 1.12 2.08
CA LEU A 48 -9.68 -0.27 2.34
C LEU A 48 -8.78 -0.88 3.40
N GLN A 49 -9.35 -1.33 4.52
CA GLN A 49 -8.62 -2.02 5.59
C GLN A 49 -9.05 -3.49 5.66
N PHE A 50 -8.07 -4.39 5.58
CA PHE A 50 -8.26 -5.78 6.01
C PHE A 50 -8.04 -5.87 7.52
N SER A 51 -9.10 -6.19 8.23
CA SER A 51 -9.10 -6.50 9.66
C SER A 51 -9.32 -7.99 9.88
N SER A 52 -9.13 -8.44 11.12
CA SER A 52 -9.69 -9.71 11.59
C SER A 52 -10.41 -9.45 12.91
N ALA A 53 -11.48 -10.19 13.18
CA ALA A 53 -12.43 -9.93 14.25
C ALA A 53 -11.81 -9.81 15.66
N PHE A 54 -10.58 -10.30 15.86
CA PHE A 54 -9.91 -10.35 17.17
C PHE A 54 -8.60 -9.56 17.25
N CYS A 55 -8.29 -8.74 16.26
CA CYS A 55 -7.02 -8.05 16.20
C CYS A 55 -7.03 -6.72 16.99
N ALA A 56 -6.47 -6.71 18.21
CA ALA A 56 -6.31 -5.49 19.01
C ALA A 56 -5.69 -4.28 18.24
N PRO A 57 -4.62 -4.43 17.43
CA PRO A 57 -4.06 -3.32 16.66
C PRO A 57 -4.93 -2.87 15.46
N CYS A 58 -5.94 -3.66 15.05
CA CYS A 58 -6.89 -3.22 14.03
C CYS A 58 -7.79 -2.07 14.52
N ARG A 59 -8.15 -2.03 15.82
CA ARG A 59 -8.98 -0.94 16.36
C ARG A 59 -8.28 0.41 16.30
N ALA A 60 -7.00 0.46 16.61
CA ALA A 60 -6.21 1.69 16.51
C ALA A 60 -6.12 2.17 15.06
N THR A 61 -5.88 1.25 14.13
CA THR A 61 -5.82 1.54 12.69
C THR A 61 -7.17 2.06 12.18
N ARG A 62 -8.28 1.41 12.56
CA ARG A 62 -9.64 1.83 12.18
C ARG A 62 -9.92 3.28 12.58
N ARG A 63 -9.57 3.67 13.81
CA ARG A 63 -9.76 5.05 14.28
C ARG A 63 -8.99 6.05 13.43
N ILE A 64 -7.73 5.76 13.10
CA ILE A 64 -6.90 6.63 12.27
C ILE A 64 -7.51 6.78 10.86
N LEU A 65 -7.98 5.69 10.25
CA LEU A 65 -8.55 5.72 8.91
C LEU A 65 -9.90 6.43 8.86
N ALA A 66 -10.77 6.20 9.85
CA ALA A 66 -12.05 6.88 9.97
C ALA A 66 -11.85 8.39 10.12
N ASP A 67 -10.96 8.81 11.02
CA ASP A 67 -10.66 10.22 11.24
C ASP A 67 -10.06 10.89 9.98
N VAL A 68 -9.23 10.19 9.21
CA VAL A 68 -8.73 10.73 7.93
C VAL A 68 -9.82 10.81 6.86
N ALA A 69 -10.74 9.85 6.82
CA ALA A 69 -11.89 9.89 5.92
C ALA A 69 -12.83 11.06 6.26
N ASP A 70 -13.08 11.31 7.55
CA ASP A 70 -13.90 12.44 8.01
C ASP A 70 -13.27 13.80 7.70
N MET A 71 -11.93 13.88 7.65
CA MET A 71 -11.23 15.11 7.24
C MET A 71 -11.31 15.41 5.73
N THR A 72 -11.60 14.39 4.90
CA THR A 72 -11.47 14.51 3.44
C THR A 72 -12.77 14.15 2.75
N GLU A 73 -13.49 15.17 2.27
CA GLU A 73 -14.75 14.96 1.57
C GLU A 73 -14.58 14.11 0.30
N GLY A 74 -15.47 13.12 0.15
CA GLY A 74 -15.42 12.15 -0.95
C GLY A 74 -14.49 10.96 -0.71
N VAL A 75 -13.85 10.85 0.47
CA VAL A 75 -13.10 9.67 0.87
C VAL A 75 -13.97 8.74 1.71
N THR A 76 -13.95 7.45 1.41
CA THR A 76 -14.71 6.44 2.17
C THR A 76 -13.75 5.43 2.79
N HIS A 77 -13.93 5.15 4.08
CA HIS A 77 -13.24 4.05 4.77
C HIS A 77 -14.10 2.79 4.72
N ILE A 78 -13.51 1.71 4.22
CA ILE A 78 -14.15 0.39 4.13
C ILE A 78 -13.31 -0.61 4.90
N GLU A 79 -13.95 -1.33 5.82
CA GLU A 79 -13.35 -2.42 6.56
C GLU A 79 -13.83 -3.76 5.97
N ILE A 80 -12.90 -4.66 5.66
CA ILE A 80 -13.16 -6.03 5.24
C ILE A 80 -12.53 -6.98 6.24
N ASP A 81 -13.34 -7.91 6.74
CA ASP A 81 -12.85 -9.03 7.52
C ASP A 81 -12.12 -10.04 6.63
N ALA A 82 -10.84 -10.27 6.93
CA ALA A 82 -9.96 -11.15 6.18
C ALA A 82 -10.39 -12.62 6.25
N GLU A 83 -11.06 -13.03 7.32
CA GLU A 83 -11.55 -14.40 7.52
C GLU A 83 -12.79 -14.67 6.67
N SER A 84 -13.60 -13.63 6.43
CA SER A 84 -14.82 -13.68 5.61
C SER A 84 -14.59 -13.49 4.10
N ARG A 85 -13.43 -12.92 3.69
CA ARG A 85 -13.08 -12.60 2.28
C ARG A 85 -11.71 -13.17 1.89
N LEU A 86 -11.54 -14.48 2.06
CA LEU A 86 -10.28 -15.18 1.78
C LEU A 86 -9.89 -15.13 0.28
N ASP A 87 -10.86 -15.05 -0.62
CA ASP A 87 -10.69 -14.83 -2.05
C ASP A 87 -9.92 -13.53 -2.31
N LEU A 88 -10.38 -12.42 -1.74
CA LEU A 88 -9.79 -11.09 -1.92
C LEU A 88 -8.44 -10.97 -1.20
N VAL A 89 -8.28 -11.59 -0.03
CA VAL A 89 -7.00 -11.70 0.68
C VAL A 89 -5.94 -12.38 -0.19
N ARG A 90 -6.32 -13.45 -0.90
CA ARG A 90 -5.42 -14.18 -1.80
C ARG A 90 -5.12 -13.40 -3.07
N ASP A 91 -6.14 -12.85 -3.73
CA ASP A 91 -6.00 -12.03 -4.94
C ASP A 91 -5.07 -10.84 -4.69
N LEU A 92 -5.25 -10.17 -3.55
CA LEU A 92 -4.42 -9.05 -3.13
C LEU A 92 -3.15 -9.47 -2.42
N GLY A 93 -2.89 -10.75 -2.15
CA GLY A 93 -1.70 -11.20 -1.43
C GLY A 93 -1.52 -10.53 -0.06
N VAL A 94 -2.59 -10.45 0.73
CA VAL A 94 -2.57 -9.96 2.11
C VAL A 94 -1.99 -11.06 3.00
N LEU A 95 -0.75 -10.87 3.45
CA LEU A 95 -0.03 -11.88 4.24
C LEU A 95 -0.18 -11.69 5.75
N ARG A 96 -0.49 -10.46 6.21
CA ARG A 96 -0.65 -10.11 7.62
C ARG A 96 -1.72 -9.04 7.81
N THR A 97 -2.38 -9.05 8.96
CA THR A 97 -3.31 -8.00 9.40
C THR A 97 -2.68 -7.13 10.49
N PRO A 98 -3.02 -5.83 10.59
CA PRO A 98 -3.83 -5.06 9.63
C PRO A 98 -3.06 -4.79 8.32
N THR A 99 -3.75 -4.86 7.18
CA THR A 99 -3.23 -4.33 5.91
C THR A 99 -4.20 -3.31 5.36
N VAL A 100 -3.67 -2.18 4.89
CA VAL A 100 -4.43 -1.05 4.37
C VAL A 100 -4.05 -0.82 2.92
N PHE A 101 -5.07 -0.56 2.10
CA PHE A 101 -4.96 -0.19 0.71
C PHE A 101 -5.59 1.19 0.52
N VAL A 102 -4.89 2.05 -0.19
CA VAL A 102 -5.43 3.33 -0.64
C VAL A 102 -5.78 3.16 -2.10
N LEU A 103 -7.07 3.27 -2.39
CA LEU A 103 -7.63 3.21 -3.73
C LEU A 103 -7.96 4.63 -4.18
N GLY A 104 -7.74 4.94 -5.45
CA GLY A 104 -8.31 6.17 -6.03
C GLY A 104 -9.77 5.98 -6.46
N PRO A 105 -10.34 6.95 -7.19
CA PRO A 105 -11.78 6.98 -7.47
C PRO A 105 -12.24 5.85 -8.40
N GLY A 106 -11.34 5.34 -9.26
CA GLY A 106 -11.63 4.22 -10.17
C GLY A 106 -11.35 2.84 -9.56
N GLY A 107 -11.02 2.77 -8.26
CA GLY A 107 -10.67 1.53 -7.59
C GLY A 107 -9.22 1.08 -7.80
N GLU A 108 -8.39 1.85 -8.51
CA GLU A 108 -6.97 1.57 -8.67
C GLU A 108 -6.22 1.61 -7.35
N ILE A 109 -5.39 0.60 -7.10
CA ILE A 109 -4.55 0.54 -5.90
C ILE A 109 -3.39 1.53 -6.07
N ALA A 110 -3.51 2.70 -5.45
CA ALA A 110 -2.47 3.73 -5.42
C ALA A 110 -1.35 3.38 -4.42
N ARG A 111 -1.71 2.78 -3.28
CA ARG A 111 -0.75 2.41 -2.23
C ARG A 111 -1.22 1.19 -1.44
N ARG A 112 -0.26 0.41 -0.98
CA ARG A 112 -0.44 -0.62 0.05
C ARG A 112 0.45 -0.32 1.24
N ALA A 113 -0.09 -0.47 2.44
CA ALA A 113 0.65 -0.43 3.69
C ALA A 113 0.27 -1.65 4.55
N SER A 114 1.25 -2.43 4.97
CA SER A 114 1.05 -3.53 5.92
C SER A 114 1.46 -3.08 7.31
N GLY A 115 0.63 -3.33 8.32
CA GLY A 115 0.84 -2.91 9.71
C GLY A 115 0.01 -1.69 10.07
N GLN A 116 0.33 -1.07 11.21
CA GLN A 116 -0.35 0.14 11.69
C GLN A 116 0.17 1.37 10.93
N PRO A 117 -0.60 1.93 9.98
CA PRO A 117 -0.19 3.14 9.29
C PRO A 117 -0.19 4.33 10.26
N ARG A 118 0.70 5.30 10.02
CA ARG A 118 0.63 6.60 10.70
C ARG A 118 -0.30 7.51 9.89
N ARG A 119 -1.03 8.39 10.59
CA ARG A 119 -1.91 9.41 9.98
C ARG A 119 -1.24 10.19 8.83
N PRO A 120 0.00 10.74 8.96
CA PRO A 120 0.65 11.45 7.85
C PRO A 120 0.91 10.59 6.61
N ASP A 121 1.22 9.30 6.77
CA ASP A 121 1.45 8.40 5.63
C ASP A 121 0.16 8.15 4.84
N VAL A 122 -0.98 8.03 5.55
CA VAL A 122 -2.30 7.86 4.93
C VAL A 122 -2.67 9.12 4.14
N ILE A 123 -2.46 10.30 4.74
CA ILE A 123 -2.73 11.59 4.08
C ILE A 123 -1.87 11.76 2.82
N ALA A 124 -0.57 11.45 2.90
CA ALA A 124 0.33 11.52 1.75
C ALA A 124 -0.08 10.54 0.63
N ALA A 125 -0.50 9.32 1.01
CA ALA A 125 -0.99 8.33 0.06
C ALA A 125 -2.32 8.75 -0.58
N LEU A 126 -3.24 9.35 0.17
CA LEU A 126 -4.47 9.93 -0.37
C LEU A 126 -4.18 11.05 -1.35
N GLY A 127 -3.26 11.96 -1.02
CA GLY A 127 -2.83 13.02 -1.93
C GLY A 127 -2.34 12.44 -3.26
N THR A 128 -1.55 11.36 -3.22
CA THR A 128 -1.07 10.67 -4.43
C THR A 128 -2.20 10.00 -5.22
N ALA A 129 -3.19 9.44 -4.53
CA ALA A 129 -4.33 8.76 -5.16
C ALA A 129 -5.28 9.75 -5.85
N ILE A 130 -5.59 10.87 -5.19
CA ILE A 130 -6.48 11.91 -5.71
C ILE A 130 -5.82 12.69 -6.86
N LEU A 131 -4.50 12.89 -6.79
CA LEU A 131 -3.72 13.56 -7.84
C LEU A 131 -3.37 12.68 -9.04
N LYS A 132 -3.74 11.40 -9.05
CA LYS A 132 -3.76 10.58 -10.27
C LYS A 132 -5.17 10.63 -10.87
N PRO A 133 -5.55 11.65 -11.65
CA PRO A 133 -6.72 11.53 -12.49
C PRO A 133 -6.43 10.47 -13.56
N ASP A 134 -7.10 9.33 -13.44
CA ASP A 134 -7.46 8.39 -14.50
C ASP A 134 -6.44 8.22 -15.66
N ASP A 135 -5.39 7.42 -15.46
CA ASP A 135 -4.57 6.87 -16.57
C ASP A 135 -5.30 5.68 -17.27
N SER A 136 -6.65 5.68 -17.28
CA SER A 136 -7.47 4.60 -17.85
C SER A 136 -7.80 4.81 -19.32
N TYR A 137 -7.39 5.92 -19.93
CA TYR A 137 -7.77 6.23 -21.31
C TYR A 137 -7.01 5.43 -22.40
N THR A 138 -6.07 4.53 -22.05
CA THR A 138 -5.28 3.77 -23.05
C THR A 138 -5.52 2.26 -23.01
N SER A 139 -6.76 1.82 -23.22
CA SER A 139 -7.03 0.41 -23.60
C SER A 139 -8.04 0.29 -24.75
N GLY A 140 -8.22 1.37 -25.53
CA GLY A 140 -9.25 1.47 -26.58
C GLY A 140 -8.76 1.70 -28.01
N ARG A 141 -7.47 1.54 -28.32
CA ARG A 141 -6.99 1.60 -29.72
C ARG A 141 -5.92 0.56 -30.01
N GLU A 142 -6.38 -0.65 -30.37
CA GLU A 142 -5.80 -1.51 -31.41
C GLU A 142 -7.03 -2.25 -31.98
N SER A 143 -7.82 -1.70 -32.92
CA SER A 143 -7.55 -1.53 -34.37
C SER A 143 -6.85 -2.78 -34.91
N GLY A 144 -7.49 -3.65 -35.68
CA GLY A 144 -8.28 -3.40 -36.89
C GLY A 144 -7.63 -4.21 -38.00
#